data_AF-A0A9Y2AL04-F1
#
_entry.id   AF-A0A9Y2AL04-F1
#
_cell.length_a   1.000
_cell.length_b   1.000
_cell.length_c   1.000
_cell.angle_alpha   90.00
_cell.angle_beta   90.00
_cell.angle_gamma   90.00
#
_symmetry.space_group_name_H-M   'P 1'
#
loop_
_entity.id
_entity.type
_entity.pdbx_description
1 polymer ?
#
loop_
_entity_poly.entity_id
_entity_poly.type
_entity_poly.pdbx_seq_one_letter_code
_entity_poly.pdbx_strand_id
1 'polypeptide(L)'
;MKTRHNPNTFIFPVEQIKSGYYSDVYFLRTQEILNAAQYHPRIMMQIFQRDHAILCGIDEAIALIKQCAYHPDTIKIHALHDGDEIAPWETIMTIEGDLADFSHLETLYLGILARQTKIATNARKVVKAANGKPVLFFPSRFDHYTVQESDGYAAKIGGMQGISTPANAKTWAIEAAGTIPHALIAAYQGDTVAATKAFDHYIDPSIRRVALVDFNNDCVGTSLAVAKTLGDRLYAVRLDTSDKMVDKSIHEQMGSFPPTGVNPQLVHNVRNALDNEGFDHVKIMVSGGFNEARIKQFEKENVPVDVYAVGSSIFKTNVDFTADVVMVDGKPCSKVGRNYNPNPRLEIVK
;
A
#
# COMPACT_ATOMS: atom_id res chain seq x y z
N MET A 1 0.52 -23.71 3.91
CA MET A 1 0.86 -23.14 2.58
C MET A 1 0.02 -21.90 2.37
N LYS A 2 0.63 -20.82 1.89
CA LYS A 2 -0.13 -19.69 1.37
C LYS A 2 -0.86 -20.17 0.11
N THR A 3 -2.13 -19.83 -0.04
CA THR A 3 -2.94 -20.26 -1.19
C THR A 3 -2.84 -19.20 -2.27
N ARG A 4 -2.49 -19.61 -3.50
CA ARG A 4 -2.48 -18.70 -4.65
C ARG A 4 -3.89 -18.27 -5.03
N HIS A 5 -4.02 -17.04 -5.51
CA HIS A 5 -5.24 -16.58 -6.15
C HIS A 5 -5.45 -17.31 -7.48
N ASN A 6 -6.71 -17.58 -7.81
CA ASN A 6 -7.06 -18.20 -9.08
C ASN A 6 -6.75 -17.20 -10.21
N PRO A 7 -5.94 -17.56 -11.23
CA PRO A 7 -5.63 -16.69 -12.36
C PRO A 7 -6.85 -16.06 -13.02
N ASN A 8 -8.01 -16.74 -13.05
CA ASN A 8 -9.23 -16.25 -13.70
C ASN A 8 -9.94 -15.14 -12.91
N THR A 9 -9.50 -14.79 -11.71
CA THR A 9 -10.06 -13.65 -10.96
C THR A 9 -9.47 -12.31 -11.38
N PHE A 10 -8.37 -12.33 -12.14
CA PHE A 10 -7.73 -11.13 -12.69
C PHE A 10 -8.30 -10.85 -14.09
N ILE A 11 -8.59 -9.58 -14.36
CA ILE A 11 -9.20 -9.14 -15.61
C ILE A 11 -8.17 -8.32 -16.37
N PHE A 12 -7.83 -8.75 -17.59
CA PHE A 12 -6.89 -8.06 -18.46
C PHE A 12 -7.53 -7.74 -19.82
N PRO A 13 -7.15 -6.64 -20.48
CA PRO A 13 -7.48 -6.41 -21.88
C PRO A 13 -6.60 -7.30 -22.78
N VAL A 14 -6.88 -8.61 -22.79
CA VAL A 14 -6.02 -9.66 -23.38
C VAL A 14 -5.61 -9.34 -24.82
N GLU A 15 -6.56 -8.98 -25.69
CA GLU A 15 -6.26 -8.67 -27.10
C GLU A 15 -5.31 -7.47 -27.25
N GLN A 16 -5.49 -6.44 -26.42
CA GLN A 16 -4.65 -5.24 -26.44
C GLN A 16 -3.24 -5.52 -25.89
N ILE A 17 -3.12 -6.40 -24.89
CA ILE A 17 -1.82 -6.84 -24.38
C ILE A 17 -1.11 -7.71 -25.44
N LYS A 18 -1.81 -8.66 -26.05
CA LYS A 18 -1.25 -9.51 -27.11
C LYS A 18 -0.83 -8.71 -28.34
N SER A 19 -1.55 -7.63 -28.67
CA SER A 19 -1.13 -6.71 -29.73
C SER A 19 0.13 -5.91 -29.41
N GLY A 20 0.67 -6.03 -28.19
CA GLY A 20 1.88 -5.33 -27.75
C GLY A 20 1.67 -3.87 -27.33
N TYR A 21 0.41 -3.42 -27.17
CA TYR A 21 0.11 -2.01 -26.86
C TYR A 21 0.77 -1.50 -25.58
N TYR A 22 0.96 -2.39 -24.60
CA TYR A 22 1.55 -2.08 -23.29
C TYR A 22 3.01 -2.55 -23.16
N SER A 23 3.61 -3.05 -24.25
CA SER A 23 4.93 -3.67 -24.25
C SER A 23 5.97 -2.73 -24.83
N ASP A 24 7.20 -2.81 -24.33
CA ASP A 24 8.30 -2.12 -25.00
C ASP A 24 8.52 -2.72 -26.40
N VAL A 25 8.61 -1.85 -27.41
CA VAL A 25 8.63 -2.24 -28.83
C VAL A 25 9.75 -3.22 -29.18
N TYR A 26 10.86 -3.23 -28.45
CA TYR A 26 11.97 -4.16 -28.72
C TYR A 26 11.63 -5.62 -28.38
N PHE A 27 10.69 -5.89 -27.46
CA PHE A 27 10.20 -7.24 -27.22
C PHE A 27 9.32 -7.75 -28.36
N LEU A 28 8.52 -6.86 -28.96
CA LEU A 28 7.72 -7.17 -30.13
C LEU A 28 8.61 -7.49 -31.33
N ARG A 29 9.64 -6.68 -31.57
CA ARG A 29 10.64 -6.94 -32.62
C ARG A 29 11.40 -8.26 -32.39
N THR A 30 11.70 -8.58 -31.13
CA THR A 30 12.31 -9.87 -30.77
C THR A 30 11.41 -11.03 -31.18
N GLN A 31 10.13 -10.96 -30.84
CA GLN A 31 9.14 -11.96 -31.21
C GLN A 31 8.98 -12.08 -32.74
N GLU A 32 8.89 -10.96 -33.45
CA GLU A 32 8.84 -10.93 -34.92
C GLU A 32 10.05 -11.63 -35.55
N ILE A 33 11.26 -11.34 -35.07
CA ILE A 33 12.50 -11.96 -35.55
C ILE A 33 12.49 -13.47 -35.33
N LEU A 34 12.16 -13.92 -34.10
CA LEU A 34 12.14 -15.34 -33.75
C LEU A 34 11.12 -16.12 -34.59
N ASN A 35 9.92 -15.58 -34.75
CA ASN A 35 8.87 -16.18 -35.58
C ASN A 35 9.25 -16.21 -37.06
N ALA A 36 9.76 -15.12 -37.62
CA ALA A 36 10.17 -15.04 -39.02
C ALA A 36 11.35 -15.98 -39.32
N ALA A 37 12.27 -16.14 -38.37
CA ALA A 37 13.40 -17.06 -38.47
C ALA A 37 13.02 -18.53 -38.19
N GLN A 38 11.77 -18.81 -37.79
CA GLN A 38 11.33 -20.13 -37.30
C GLN A 38 12.25 -20.67 -36.20
N TYR A 39 12.73 -19.78 -35.33
CA TYR A 39 13.69 -20.08 -34.28
C TYR A 39 13.03 -19.89 -32.92
N HIS A 40 12.75 -21.00 -32.24
CA HIS A 40 11.92 -21.07 -31.04
C HIS A 40 12.70 -21.66 -29.85
N PRO A 41 13.73 -20.93 -29.34
CA PRO A 41 14.57 -21.43 -28.26
C PRO A 41 13.76 -21.51 -26.95
N ARG A 42 13.93 -22.62 -26.22
CA ARG A 42 13.35 -22.74 -24.87
C ARG A 42 14.26 -22.06 -23.87
N ILE A 43 13.83 -20.95 -23.30
CA ILE A 43 14.64 -20.16 -22.37
C ILE A 43 14.14 -20.30 -20.94
N MET A 44 15.02 -20.12 -19.96
CA MET A 44 14.64 -19.87 -18.57
C MET A 44 14.97 -18.43 -18.22
N MET A 45 13.93 -17.66 -17.90
CA MET A 45 14.02 -16.31 -17.37
C MET A 45 14.02 -16.36 -15.83
N GLN A 46 14.86 -15.58 -15.17
CA GLN A 46 14.81 -15.36 -13.72
C GLN A 46 14.45 -13.92 -13.41
N ILE A 47 13.49 -13.73 -12.51
CA ILE A 47 13.08 -12.44 -12.00
C ILE A 47 13.65 -12.23 -10.59
N PHE A 48 14.23 -11.06 -10.32
CA PHE A 48 14.80 -10.69 -9.02
C PHE A 48 14.81 -9.16 -8.85
N GLN A 49 15.15 -8.69 -7.66
CA GLN A 49 15.31 -7.26 -7.32
C GLN A 49 16.52 -7.04 -6.39
N ARG A 50 16.86 -5.80 -6.02
CA ARG A 50 18.15 -5.44 -5.40
C ARG A 50 18.12 -5.11 -3.90
N ASP A 51 16.95 -5.01 -3.29
CA ASP A 51 16.76 -4.55 -1.90
C ASP A 51 16.11 -5.64 -1.04
N HIS A 52 15.92 -5.39 0.25
CA HIS A 52 15.01 -6.21 1.04
C HIS A 52 13.58 -5.70 0.85
N ALA A 53 12.63 -6.62 0.62
CA ALA A 53 11.25 -6.24 0.33
C ALA A 53 10.22 -7.27 0.81
N ILE A 54 8.96 -6.83 0.87
CA ILE A 54 7.78 -7.69 1.02
C ILE A 54 7.20 -7.90 -0.37
N LEU A 55 7.42 -9.08 -0.93
CA LEU A 55 6.99 -9.44 -2.28
C LEU A 55 5.47 -9.35 -2.41
N CYS A 56 4.98 -8.73 -3.48
CA CYS A 56 3.56 -8.67 -3.79
C CYS A 56 3.32 -8.51 -5.30
N GLY A 57 2.24 -9.09 -5.81
CA GLY A 57 1.85 -9.06 -7.22
C GLY A 57 2.24 -10.33 -8.00
N ILE A 58 2.73 -11.38 -7.32
CA ILE A 58 3.12 -12.64 -7.97
C ILE A 58 1.93 -13.30 -8.65
N ASP A 59 0.79 -13.39 -7.96
CA ASP A 59 -0.36 -14.10 -8.52
C ASP A 59 -0.97 -13.35 -9.71
N GLU A 60 -0.92 -12.01 -9.71
CA GLU A 60 -1.33 -11.20 -10.86
C GLU A 60 -0.35 -11.34 -12.03
N ALA A 61 0.96 -11.37 -11.78
CA ALA A 61 1.97 -11.64 -12.80
C ALA A 61 1.81 -13.04 -13.42
N ILE A 62 1.53 -14.07 -12.61
CA ILE A 62 1.20 -15.42 -13.07
C ILE A 62 -0.06 -15.40 -13.93
N ALA A 63 -1.11 -14.71 -13.48
CA ALA A 63 -2.37 -14.61 -14.20
C ALA A 63 -2.18 -13.92 -15.56
N LEU A 64 -1.40 -12.84 -15.60
CA LEU A 64 -1.03 -12.16 -16.82
C LEU A 64 -0.36 -13.12 -17.81
N ILE A 65 0.64 -13.89 -17.37
CA ILE A 65 1.34 -14.85 -18.24
C ILE A 65 0.38 -15.93 -18.75
N LYS A 66 -0.41 -16.53 -17.85
CA LYS A 66 -1.36 -17.60 -18.21
C LYS A 66 -2.46 -17.13 -19.17
N GLN A 67 -2.90 -15.88 -19.08
CA GLN A 67 -3.98 -15.35 -19.92
C GLN A 67 -3.48 -14.69 -21.21
N CYS A 68 -2.29 -14.07 -21.18
CA CYS A 68 -1.83 -13.18 -22.26
C CYS A 68 -0.63 -13.71 -23.07
N ALA A 69 -0.03 -14.85 -22.69
CA ALA A 69 0.93 -15.54 -23.55
C ALA A 69 0.23 -16.17 -24.77
N TYR A 70 1.00 -16.45 -25.83
CA TYR A 70 0.47 -17.09 -27.03
C TYR A 70 0.17 -18.58 -26.82
N HIS A 71 1.10 -19.33 -26.23
CA HIS A 71 0.92 -20.74 -25.86
C HIS A 71 1.20 -20.98 -24.36
N PRO A 72 0.34 -20.50 -23.45
CA PRO A 72 0.59 -20.54 -22.00
C PRO A 72 0.80 -21.96 -21.44
N ASP A 73 0.20 -22.98 -22.04
CA ASP A 73 0.31 -24.38 -21.57
C ASP A 73 1.73 -24.98 -21.74
N THR A 74 2.59 -24.35 -22.55
CA THR A 74 3.99 -24.79 -22.76
C THR A 74 4.97 -24.13 -21.77
N ILE A 75 4.49 -23.13 -21.02
CA ILE A 75 5.27 -22.30 -20.11
C ILE A 75 5.24 -22.93 -18.71
N LYS A 76 6.43 -23.18 -18.16
CA LYS A 76 6.59 -23.62 -16.77
C LYS A 76 6.97 -22.42 -15.90
N ILE A 77 6.23 -22.22 -14.81
CA ILE A 77 6.50 -21.13 -13.86
C ILE A 77 6.81 -21.74 -12.50
N HIS A 78 7.88 -21.27 -11.86
CA HIS A 78 8.09 -21.45 -10.42
C HIS A 78 8.11 -20.08 -9.76
N ALA A 79 7.49 -19.94 -8.59
CA ALA A 79 7.42 -18.63 -7.94
C ALA A 79 7.36 -18.76 -6.42
N LEU A 80 7.78 -17.69 -5.74
CA LEU A 80 7.44 -17.43 -4.35
C LEU A 80 5.95 -17.08 -4.20
N HIS A 81 5.53 -16.70 -3.00
CA HIS A 81 4.16 -16.27 -2.70
C HIS A 81 4.12 -14.81 -2.26
N ASP A 82 2.98 -14.16 -2.47
CA ASP A 82 2.76 -12.82 -1.95
C ASP A 82 2.92 -12.78 -0.41
N GLY A 83 3.53 -11.70 0.08
CA GLY A 83 3.91 -11.49 1.47
C GLY A 83 5.16 -12.24 1.92
N ASP A 84 5.90 -12.87 1.01
CA ASP A 84 7.22 -13.40 1.32
C ASP A 84 8.23 -12.25 1.53
N GLU A 85 9.08 -12.39 2.55
CA GLU A 85 10.27 -11.54 2.67
C GLU A 85 11.31 -12.03 1.66
N ILE A 86 11.88 -11.10 0.91
CA ILE A 86 12.88 -11.37 -0.12
C ILE A 86 14.16 -10.59 0.14
N ALA A 87 15.29 -11.20 -0.22
CA ALA A 87 16.61 -10.61 -0.13
C ALA A 87 17.07 -10.01 -1.48
N PRO A 88 18.06 -9.10 -1.46
CA PRO A 88 18.76 -8.66 -2.66
C PRO A 88 19.22 -9.83 -3.52
N TRP A 89 18.95 -9.76 -4.83
CA TRP A 89 19.35 -10.75 -5.84
C TRP A 89 18.71 -12.14 -5.69
N GLU A 90 17.75 -12.29 -4.77
CA GLU A 90 16.97 -13.52 -4.64
C GLU A 90 16.04 -13.68 -5.84
N THR A 91 16.08 -14.86 -6.48
CA THR A 91 15.14 -15.19 -7.54
C THR A 91 13.76 -15.41 -6.95
N ILE A 92 12.79 -14.63 -7.39
CA ILE A 92 11.40 -14.65 -6.90
C ILE A 92 10.46 -15.44 -7.80
N MET A 93 10.80 -15.54 -9.09
CA MET A 93 10.03 -16.25 -10.10
C MET A 93 10.97 -16.71 -11.23
N THR A 94 10.66 -17.87 -11.81
CA THR A 94 11.21 -18.33 -13.08
C THR A 94 10.11 -18.55 -14.09
N ILE A 95 10.38 -18.23 -15.35
CA ILE A 95 9.47 -18.47 -16.49
C ILE A 95 10.27 -19.25 -17.53
N GLU A 96 9.81 -20.45 -17.88
CA GLU A 96 10.51 -21.34 -18.80
C GLU A 96 9.61 -21.81 -19.95
N GLY A 97 9.92 -21.38 -21.17
CA GLY A 97 9.10 -21.59 -22.38
C GLY A 97 9.82 -21.09 -23.63
N ASP A 98 9.12 -21.10 -24.76
CA ASP A 98 9.59 -20.40 -25.96
C ASP A 98 9.60 -18.89 -25.69
N LEU A 99 10.73 -18.22 -25.93
CA LEU A 99 10.86 -16.77 -25.74
C LEU A 99 9.80 -15.99 -26.53
N ALA A 100 9.45 -16.44 -27.74
CA ALA A 100 8.46 -15.78 -28.57
C ALA A 100 7.04 -15.83 -27.96
N ASP A 101 6.75 -16.74 -27.03
CA ASP A 101 5.40 -16.85 -26.44
C ASP A 101 5.10 -15.81 -25.38
N PHE A 102 6.12 -15.25 -24.72
CA PHE A 102 5.94 -14.41 -23.54
C PHE A 102 6.86 -13.19 -23.44
N SER A 103 7.80 -12.98 -24.36
CA SER A 103 8.72 -11.83 -24.31
C SER A 103 8.00 -10.48 -24.19
N HIS A 104 6.85 -10.31 -24.87
CA HIS A 104 6.06 -9.08 -24.83
C HIS A 104 5.45 -8.78 -23.45
N LEU A 105 5.39 -9.76 -22.55
CA LEU A 105 4.80 -9.59 -21.22
C LEU A 105 5.76 -9.02 -20.19
N GLU A 106 7.06 -8.92 -20.49
CA GLU A 106 8.09 -8.50 -19.54
C GLU A 106 7.83 -7.12 -18.94
N THR A 107 7.53 -6.13 -19.78
CA THR A 107 7.19 -4.77 -19.33
C THR A 107 6.05 -4.79 -18.30
N LEU A 108 5.04 -5.64 -18.50
CA LEU A 108 3.84 -5.68 -17.68
C LEU A 108 4.07 -6.42 -16.35
N TYR A 109 4.62 -7.64 -16.36
CA TYR A 109 4.83 -8.38 -15.11
C TYR A 109 5.85 -7.70 -14.20
N LEU A 110 6.89 -7.06 -14.76
CA LEU A 110 7.83 -6.28 -13.96
C LEU A 110 7.15 -5.05 -13.35
N GLY A 111 6.27 -4.37 -14.10
CA GLY A 111 5.49 -3.24 -13.60
C GLY A 111 4.54 -3.61 -12.45
N ILE A 112 3.84 -4.74 -12.57
CA ILE A 112 2.99 -5.32 -11.53
C ILE A 112 3.80 -5.55 -10.24
N LEU A 113 4.91 -6.30 -10.35
CA LEU A 113 5.76 -6.65 -9.22
C LEU A 113 6.38 -5.42 -8.56
N ALA A 114 6.92 -4.49 -9.36
CA ALA A 114 7.51 -3.25 -8.89
C ALA A 114 6.52 -2.42 -8.06
N ARG A 115 5.31 -2.20 -8.59
CA ARG A 115 4.29 -1.39 -7.93
C ARG A 115 3.80 -2.02 -6.63
N GLN A 116 3.38 -3.27 -6.67
CA GLN A 116 2.74 -3.90 -5.52
C GLN A 116 3.76 -4.22 -4.42
N THR A 117 4.96 -4.68 -4.77
CA THR A 117 6.04 -4.91 -3.78
C THR A 117 6.45 -3.61 -3.10
N LYS A 118 6.53 -2.49 -3.82
CA LYS A 118 6.78 -1.15 -3.24
C LYS A 118 5.76 -0.82 -2.14
N ILE A 119 4.47 -0.96 -2.45
CA ILE A 119 3.38 -0.62 -1.53
C ILE A 119 3.39 -1.56 -0.32
N ALA A 120 3.47 -2.87 -0.54
CA ALA A 120 3.49 -3.87 0.53
C ALA A 120 4.70 -3.65 1.47
N THR A 121 5.87 -3.33 0.91
CA THR A 121 7.09 -3.04 1.68
C THR A 121 6.93 -1.80 2.55
N ASN A 122 6.46 -0.69 1.98
CA ASN A 122 6.28 0.55 2.75
C ASN A 122 5.17 0.43 3.79
N ALA A 123 4.10 -0.30 3.47
CA ALA A 123 3.05 -0.63 4.42
C ALA A 123 3.60 -1.44 5.60
N ARG A 124 4.41 -2.48 5.33
CA ARG A 124 5.05 -3.29 6.38
C ARG A 124 5.97 -2.46 7.27
N LYS A 125 6.73 -1.52 6.71
CA LYS A 125 7.62 -0.63 7.48
C LYS A 125 6.85 0.20 8.49
N VAL A 126 5.75 0.84 8.08
CA VAL A 126 4.94 1.67 8.99
C VAL A 126 4.14 0.84 9.99
N VAL A 127 3.63 -0.33 9.61
CA VAL A 127 2.95 -1.26 10.52
C VAL A 127 3.90 -1.77 11.61
N LYS A 128 5.14 -2.14 11.22
CA LYS A 128 6.17 -2.52 12.18
C LYS A 128 6.55 -1.36 13.10
N ALA A 129 6.65 -0.15 12.56
CA ALA A 129 6.95 1.06 13.34
C ALA A 129 5.86 1.38 14.37
N ALA A 130 4.60 1.07 14.09
CA ALA A 130 3.46 1.36 14.96
C ALA A 130 3.32 0.42 16.17
N ASN A 131 4.23 -0.55 16.32
CA ASN A 131 4.35 -1.40 17.50
C ASN A 131 3.03 -2.05 17.98
N GLY A 132 2.25 -2.58 17.03
CA GLY A 132 0.97 -3.25 17.30
C GLY A 132 -0.27 -2.35 17.23
N LYS A 133 -0.10 -1.02 17.15
CA LYS A 133 -1.21 -0.09 16.93
C LYS A 133 -1.71 -0.16 15.47
N PRO A 134 -3.03 -0.04 15.22
CA PRO A 134 -3.57 -0.04 13.87
C PRO A 134 -2.99 1.08 13.00
N VAL A 135 -2.70 0.74 11.75
CA VAL A 135 -2.30 1.66 10.68
C VAL A 135 -3.29 1.58 9.52
N LEU A 136 -3.80 2.74 9.10
CA LEU A 136 -4.79 2.87 8.03
C LEU A 136 -4.12 3.34 6.73
N PHE A 137 -4.52 2.74 5.61
CA PHE A 137 -4.07 3.05 4.25
C PHE A 137 -4.95 4.17 3.64
N PHE A 138 -4.53 5.43 3.79
CA PHE A 138 -5.20 6.62 3.23
C PHE A 138 -4.46 7.35 2.07
N PRO A 139 -3.66 6.69 1.20
CA PRO A 139 -2.94 7.37 0.12
C PRO A 139 -3.69 7.46 -1.21
N SER A 140 -4.91 6.93 -1.37
CA SER A 140 -5.56 6.71 -2.68
C SER A 140 -5.68 7.96 -3.56
N ARG A 141 -5.71 9.16 -2.96
CA ARG A 141 -5.73 10.47 -3.66
C ARG A 141 -4.41 10.91 -4.28
N PHE A 142 -3.31 10.19 -4.02
CA PHE A 142 -1.96 10.53 -4.50
C PHE A 142 -1.54 9.68 -5.71
N ASP A 143 -2.46 8.92 -6.30
CA ASP A 143 -2.20 8.10 -7.48
C ASP A 143 -3.44 8.02 -8.38
N HIS A 144 -3.27 7.47 -9.58
CA HIS A 144 -4.34 7.31 -10.55
C HIS A 144 -5.38 6.28 -10.06
N TYR A 145 -6.67 6.59 -10.15
CA TYR A 145 -7.73 5.79 -9.52
C TYR A 145 -7.80 4.32 -9.96
N THR A 146 -7.30 4.00 -11.17
CA THR A 146 -7.34 2.63 -11.75
C THR A 146 -6.50 1.62 -10.99
N VAL A 147 -5.54 2.07 -10.17
CA VAL A 147 -4.63 1.19 -9.42
C VAL A 147 -5.13 0.85 -8.02
N GLN A 148 -6.28 1.39 -7.60
CA GLN A 148 -6.74 1.25 -6.22
C GLN A 148 -6.94 -0.22 -5.82
N GLU A 149 -7.46 -1.08 -6.70
CA GLU A 149 -7.64 -2.48 -6.34
C GLU A 149 -6.31 -3.19 -6.03
N SER A 150 -5.29 -3.02 -6.88
CA SER A 150 -3.95 -3.60 -6.68
C SER A 150 -3.24 -3.00 -5.46
N ASP A 151 -3.39 -1.69 -5.25
CA ASP A 151 -2.80 -0.99 -4.12
C ASP A 151 -3.40 -1.45 -2.80
N GLY A 152 -4.71 -1.65 -2.79
CA GLY A 152 -5.43 -2.15 -1.64
C GLY A 152 -5.01 -3.57 -1.28
N TYR A 153 -4.84 -4.44 -2.28
CA TYR A 153 -4.29 -5.77 -2.06
C TYR A 153 -2.86 -5.72 -1.49
N ALA A 154 -1.97 -4.91 -2.07
CA ALA A 154 -0.62 -4.75 -1.56
C ALA A 154 -0.56 -4.19 -0.13
N ALA A 155 -1.45 -3.25 0.21
CA ALA A 155 -1.59 -2.73 1.57
C ALA A 155 -1.98 -3.83 2.57
N LYS A 156 -2.88 -4.74 2.16
CA LYS A 156 -3.29 -5.91 2.97
C LYS A 156 -2.10 -6.82 3.25
N ILE A 157 -1.33 -7.14 2.21
CA ILE A 157 -0.10 -7.97 2.32
C ILE A 157 0.94 -7.29 3.22
N GLY A 158 1.05 -5.97 3.14
CA GLY A 158 1.89 -5.15 4.02
C GLY A 158 1.44 -5.16 5.49
N GLY A 159 0.21 -5.59 5.78
CA GLY A 159 -0.33 -5.73 7.13
C GLY A 159 -1.09 -4.52 7.64
N MET A 160 -1.56 -3.62 6.77
CA MET A 160 -2.44 -2.52 7.15
C MET A 160 -3.78 -3.06 7.72
N GLN A 161 -4.42 -2.31 8.63
CA GLN A 161 -5.65 -2.76 9.31
C GLN A 161 -6.91 -2.01 8.88
N GLY A 162 -6.80 -1.00 8.03
CA GLY A 162 -7.95 -0.29 7.47
C GLY A 162 -7.62 0.47 6.21
N ILE A 163 -8.65 0.84 5.46
CA ILE A 163 -8.50 1.39 4.11
C ILE A 163 -9.59 2.39 3.75
N SER A 164 -9.30 3.38 2.90
CA SER A 164 -10.20 4.52 2.67
C SER A 164 -11.22 4.39 1.53
N THR A 165 -11.06 3.46 0.59
CA THR A 165 -11.98 3.37 -0.56
C THR A 165 -12.53 1.95 -0.77
N PRO A 166 -13.77 1.80 -1.28
CA PRO A 166 -14.31 0.48 -1.62
C PRO A 166 -13.45 -0.28 -2.63
N ALA A 167 -12.87 0.41 -3.63
CA ALA A 167 -11.99 -0.21 -4.62
C ALA A 167 -10.73 -0.80 -3.96
N ASN A 168 -10.09 -0.07 -3.06
CA ASN A 168 -8.98 -0.61 -2.29
C ASN A 168 -9.42 -1.77 -1.36
N ALA A 169 -10.66 -1.77 -0.87
CA ALA A 169 -11.20 -2.80 0.00
C ALA A 169 -11.64 -4.08 -0.74
N LYS A 170 -11.57 -4.14 -2.08
CA LYS A 170 -12.09 -5.27 -2.88
C LYS A 170 -11.64 -6.66 -2.41
N THR A 171 -10.39 -6.78 -1.97
CA THR A 171 -9.79 -8.04 -1.50
C THR A 171 -9.81 -8.18 0.03
N TRP A 172 -10.46 -7.26 0.74
CA TRP A 172 -10.51 -7.20 2.19
C TRP A 172 -11.84 -7.74 2.71
N ALA A 173 -11.83 -8.31 3.90
CA ALA A 173 -13.03 -8.72 4.62
C ALA A 173 -13.54 -7.62 5.57
N ILE A 174 -13.25 -6.36 5.25
CA ILE A 174 -13.68 -5.18 6.00
C ILE A 174 -14.29 -4.17 5.04
N GLU A 175 -15.22 -3.36 5.54
CA GLU A 175 -15.67 -2.19 4.81
C GLU A 175 -14.60 -1.10 4.82
N ALA A 176 -14.54 -0.32 3.74
CA ALA A 176 -13.69 0.85 3.70
C ALA A 176 -14.13 1.85 4.79
N ALA A 177 -13.17 2.32 5.57
CA ALA A 177 -13.41 3.23 6.68
C ALA A 177 -12.94 4.64 6.33
N GLY A 178 -13.82 5.62 6.52
CA GLY A 178 -13.52 7.05 6.44
C GLY A 178 -13.92 7.76 7.73
N THR A 179 -13.25 8.86 8.05
CA THR A 179 -13.64 9.77 9.13
C THR A 179 -14.45 10.93 8.56
N ILE A 180 -14.90 11.86 9.40
CA ILE A 180 -15.43 13.14 8.96
C ILE A 180 -14.33 13.90 8.18
N PRO A 181 -14.56 14.35 6.92
CA PRO A 181 -13.61 15.18 6.19
C PRO A 181 -13.80 16.67 6.51
N HIS A 182 -12.76 17.50 6.31
CA HIS A 182 -12.85 18.97 6.45
C HIS A 182 -13.99 19.56 5.59
N ALA A 183 -14.31 18.95 4.44
CA ALA A 183 -15.39 19.39 3.57
C ALA A 183 -16.78 19.32 4.24
N LEU A 184 -17.03 18.32 5.09
CA LEU A 184 -18.29 18.23 5.83
C LEU A 184 -18.35 19.34 6.88
N ILE A 185 -17.26 19.58 7.61
CA ILE A 185 -17.17 20.66 8.59
C ILE A 185 -17.40 22.02 7.92
N ALA A 186 -16.81 22.25 6.75
CA ALA A 186 -17.04 23.45 5.95
C ALA A 186 -18.50 23.60 5.51
N ALA A 187 -19.17 22.51 5.11
CA ALA A 187 -20.59 22.53 4.76
C ALA A 187 -21.49 22.88 5.97
N TYR A 188 -21.05 22.58 7.19
CA TYR A 188 -21.64 23.05 8.45
C TYR A 188 -21.01 24.36 8.95
N GLN A 189 -20.52 25.20 8.04
CA GLN A 189 -20.02 26.56 8.31
C GLN A 189 -18.86 26.60 9.32
N GLY A 190 -18.02 25.57 9.35
CA GLY A 190 -16.88 25.49 10.25
C GLY A 190 -17.20 24.92 11.63
N ASP A 191 -18.44 24.48 11.87
CA ASP A 191 -18.85 23.87 13.12
C ASP A 191 -18.60 22.35 13.13
N THR A 192 -17.47 21.95 13.72
CA THR A 192 -17.11 20.54 13.91
C THR A 192 -18.13 19.78 14.75
N VAL A 193 -18.75 20.41 15.75
CA VAL A 193 -19.73 19.75 16.61
C VAL A 193 -21.01 19.47 15.83
N ALA A 194 -21.51 20.45 15.07
CA ALA A 194 -22.68 20.26 14.21
C ALA A 194 -22.43 19.20 13.13
N ALA A 195 -21.29 19.23 12.46
CA ALA A 195 -20.89 18.22 11.48
C ALA A 195 -20.83 16.82 12.11
N THR A 196 -20.29 16.70 13.33
CA THR A 196 -20.19 15.42 14.03
C THR A 196 -21.55 14.91 14.50
N LYS A 197 -22.45 15.79 14.98
CA LYS A 197 -23.84 15.43 15.29
C LYS A 197 -24.58 14.92 14.06
N ALA A 198 -24.40 15.58 12.91
CA ALA A 198 -25.02 15.14 11.68
C ALA A 198 -24.50 13.76 11.24
N PHE A 199 -23.17 13.54 11.28
CA PHE A 199 -22.59 12.24 10.99
C PHE A 199 -23.17 11.16 11.92
N ASP A 200 -23.25 11.45 13.22
CA ASP A 200 -23.78 10.55 14.22
C ASP A 200 -25.27 10.22 14.02
N HIS A 201 -26.07 11.16 13.52
CA HIS A 201 -27.50 10.96 13.27
C HIS A 201 -27.78 10.18 11.98
N TYR A 202 -27.05 10.45 10.89
CA TYR A 202 -27.40 9.95 9.56
C TYR A 202 -26.59 8.72 9.10
N ILE A 203 -25.42 8.46 9.68
CA ILE A 203 -24.57 7.33 9.29
C ILE A 203 -24.88 6.12 10.17
N ASP A 204 -24.81 4.92 9.59
CA ASP A 204 -25.05 3.65 10.28
C ASP A 204 -24.31 3.57 11.63
N PRO A 205 -24.99 3.24 12.74
CA PRO A 205 -24.38 3.19 14.08
C PRO A 205 -23.19 2.23 14.22
N SER A 206 -23.06 1.21 13.36
CA SER A 206 -21.91 0.30 13.35
C SER A 206 -20.60 0.97 12.92
N ILE A 207 -20.68 2.11 12.22
CA ILE A 207 -19.52 2.89 11.82
C ILE A 207 -19.03 3.75 12.98
N ARG A 208 -17.75 3.61 13.33
CA ARG A 208 -17.15 4.35 14.45
C ARG A 208 -17.17 5.86 14.18
N ARG A 209 -17.60 6.65 15.18
CA ARG A 209 -17.60 8.12 15.13
C ARG A 209 -16.19 8.64 15.40
N VAL A 210 -15.50 9.10 14.35
CA VAL A 210 -14.18 9.73 14.43
C VAL A 210 -14.27 11.18 14.00
N ALA A 211 -14.13 12.10 14.96
CA ALA A 211 -14.26 13.54 14.73
C ALA A 211 -12.92 14.17 14.32
N LEU A 212 -12.92 14.96 13.25
CA LEU A 212 -11.75 15.71 12.79
C LEU A 212 -11.74 17.08 13.48
N VAL A 213 -10.71 17.36 14.29
CA VAL A 213 -10.77 18.46 15.28
C VAL A 213 -9.86 19.64 14.99
N ASP A 214 -9.09 19.61 13.91
CA ASP A 214 -8.09 20.64 13.56
C ASP A 214 -8.65 21.83 12.76
N PHE A 215 -9.93 21.81 12.36
CA PHE A 215 -10.52 22.82 11.45
C PHE A 215 -10.33 24.26 11.93
N ASN A 216 -10.53 24.53 13.22
CA ASN A 216 -10.41 25.87 13.83
C ASN A 216 -9.04 26.10 14.52
N ASN A 217 -8.05 25.22 14.29
CA ASN A 217 -6.72 25.29 14.92
C ASN A 217 -6.74 25.35 16.47
N ASP A 218 -7.75 24.71 17.07
CA ASP A 218 -7.91 24.52 18.51
C ASP A 218 -8.34 23.07 18.75
N CYS A 219 -7.40 22.13 18.57
CA CYS A 219 -7.69 20.72 18.68
C CYS A 219 -8.17 20.33 20.09
N VAL A 220 -7.61 20.97 21.13
CA VAL A 220 -8.00 20.71 22.53
C VAL A 220 -9.44 21.13 22.76
N GLY A 221 -9.79 22.40 22.49
CA GLY A 221 -11.14 22.91 22.71
C GLY A 221 -12.18 22.16 21.88
N THR A 222 -11.86 21.87 20.61
CA THR A 222 -12.75 21.14 19.71
C THR A 222 -12.95 19.70 20.15
N SER A 223 -11.90 19.02 20.62
CA SER A 223 -12.02 17.63 21.13
C SER A 223 -12.96 17.55 22.34
N LEU A 224 -12.81 18.47 23.31
CA LEU A 224 -13.69 18.52 24.48
C LEU A 224 -15.14 18.83 24.10
N ALA A 225 -15.37 19.77 23.18
CA ALA A 225 -16.71 20.13 22.75
C ALA A 225 -17.45 18.97 22.07
N VAL A 226 -16.74 18.20 21.22
CA VAL A 226 -17.30 17.01 20.58
C VAL A 226 -17.50 15.89 21.61
N ALA A 227 -16.55 15.66 22.50
CA ALA A 227 -16.66 14.63 23.55
C ALA A 227 -17.85 14.88 24.48
N LYS A 228 -18.06 16.11 24.96
CA LYS A 228 -19.24 16.51 25.74
C LYS A 228 -20.56 16.28 25.00
N THR A 229 -20.53 16.41 23.68
CA THR A 229 -21.73 16.30 22.84
C THR A 229 -22.11 14.84 22.56
N LEU A 230 -21.13 14.00 22.22
CA LEU A 230 -21.38 12.63 21.82
C LEU A 230 -21.31 11.64 22.99
N GLY A 231 -20.58 11.98 24.06
CA GLY A 231 -20.33 11.11 25.20
C GLY A 231 -19.67 9.80 24.77
N ASP A 232 -20.19 8.68 25.28
CA ASP A 232 -19.70 7.32 25.01
C ASP A 232 -19.77 6.91 23.53
N ARG A 233 -20.53 7.65 22.72
CA ARG A 233 -20.66 7.39 21.27
C ARG A 233 -19.46 7.89 20.47
N LEU A 234 -18.65 8.79 21.03
CA LEU A 234 -17.43 9.25 20.37
C LEU A 234 -16.35 8.17 20.49
N TYR A 235 -15.97 7.56 19.37
CA TYR A 235 -14.91 6.55 19.37
C TYR A 235 -13.52 7.18 19.41
N ALA A 236 -13.28 8.23 18.61
CA ALA A 236 -11.98 8.87 18.53
C ALA A 236 -12.04 10.33 18.07
N VAL A 237 -11.00 11.09 18.38
CA VAL A 237 -10.66 12.35 17.69
C VAL A 237 -9.49 12.11 16.74
N ARG A 238 -9.51 12.78 15.59
CA ARG A 238 -8.46 12.74 14.58
C ARG A 238 -7.76 14.09 14.47
N LEU A 239 -6.45 14.06 14.64
CA LEU A 239 -5.56 15.21 14.48
C LEU A 239 -4.94 15.17 13.08
N ASP A 240 -5.17 16.22 12.29
CA ASP A 240 -4.61 16.38 10.93
C ASP A 240 -4.04 17.80 10.70
N THR A 241 -3.58 18.45 11.78
CA THR A 241 -3.03 19.80 11.76
C THR A 241 -1.97 19.95 10.67
N SER A 242 -2.11 20.99 9.84
CA SER A 242 -1.20 21.34 8.75
C SER A 242 0.24 21.48 9.24
N ASP A 243 1.20 20.98 8.45
CA ASP A 243 2.64 21.03 8.72
C ASP A 243 3.23 22.46 8.78
N LYS A 244 2.43 23.46 8.39
CA LYS A 244 2.76 24.89 8.42
C LYS A 244 2.11 25.65 9.59
N MET A 245 1.27 24.99 10.38
CA MET A 245 0.49 25.62 11.45
C MET A 245 0.92 25.13 12.82
N VAL A 246 0.91 26.02 13.80
CA VAL A 246 1.04 25.68 15.22
C VAL A 246 -0.35 25.72 15.84
N ASP A 247 -0.80 24.60 16.40
CA ASP A 247 -2.07 24.53 17.13
C ASP A 247 -2.04 25.48 18.34
N LYS A 248 -3.18 26.12 18.62
CA LYS A 248 -3.31 27.11 19.70
C LYS A 248 -2.85 26.59 21.06
N SER A 249 -3.04 25.30 21.35
CA SER A 249 -2.61 24.69 22.62
C SER A 249 -1.08 24.67 22.82
N ILE A 250 -0.30 24.91 21.77
CA ILE A 250 1.16 24.84 21.80
C ILE A 250 1.81 26.24 21.85
N HIS A 251 1.06 27.32 21.60
CA HIS A 251 1.64 28.67 21.47
C HIS A 251 2.51 29.08 22.66
N GLU A 252 2.09 28.75 23.89
CA GLU A 252 2.83 29.06 25.13
C GLU A 252 3.90 28.03 25.49
N GLN A 253 3.99 26.93 24.74
CA GLN A 253 4.90 25.80 24.98
C GLN A 253 6.02 25.71 23.93
N MET A 254 6.09 26.67 23.00
CA MET A 254 7.12 26.69 21.95
C MET A 254 8.53 26.80 22.55
N GLY A 255 9.52 26.25 21.84
CA GLY A 255 10.92 26.31 22.26
C GLY A 255 11.78 25.28 21.55
N SER A 256 12.14 24.21 22.25
CA SER A 256 13.16 23.24 21.85
C SER A 256 12.68 22.12 20.90
N PHE A 257 11.45 22.17 20.40
CA PHE A 257 10.88 21.16 19.48
C PHE A 257 10.17 21.83 18.29
N PRO A 258 10.00 21.12 17.15
CA PRO A 258 9.23 21.62 16.01
C PRO A 258 7.74 21.75 16.37
N PRO A 259 7.17 22.97 16.42
CA PRO A 259 5.83 23.18 16.96
C PRO A 259 4.71 23.00 15.94
N THR A 260 5.05 22.78 14.66
CA THR A 260 4.05 22.74 13.58
C THR A 260 3.50 21.33 13.33
N GLY A 261 2.30 21.29 12.75
CA GLY A 261 1.59 20.05 12.41
C GLY A 261 1.25 19.21 13.64
N VAL A 262 0.88 17.95 13.39
CA VAL A 262 0.62 16.99 14.46
C VAL A 262 1.95 16.56 15.09
N ASN A 263 2.28 17.10 16.26
CA ASN A 263 3.52 16.78 16.98
C ASN A 263 3.22 16.14 18.36
N PRO A 264 4.22 15.52 19.03
CA PRO A 264 4.04 14.88 20.33
C PRO A 264 3.32 15.76 21.37
N GLN A 265 3.70 17.04 21.46
CA GLN A 265 3.12 17.97 22.44
C GLN A 265 1.63 18.20 22.20
N LEU A 266 1.21 18.37 20.95
CA LEU A 266 -0.22 18.50 20.60
C LEU A 266 -1.02 17.28 21.07
N VAL A 267 -0.51 16.08 20.81
CA VAL A 267 -1.18 14.83 21.18
C VAL A 267 -1.30 14.70 22.70
N HIS A 268 -0.24 15.03 23.44
CA HIS A 268 -0.28 15.06 24.91
C HIS A 268 -1.28 16.09 25.45
N ASN A 269 -1.32 17.29 24.87
CA ASN A 269 -2.28 18.32 25.28
C ASN A 269 -3.74 17.85 25.10
N VAL A 270 -4.05 17.23 23.95
CA VAL A 270 -5.39 16.67 23.69
C VAL A 270 -5.72 15.51 24.63
N ARG A 271 -4.78 14.57 24.83
CA ARG A 271 -4.98 13.43 25.74
C ARG A 271 -5.24 13.90 27.17
N ASN A 272 -4.38 14.75 27.71
CA ASN A 272 -4.50 15.27 29.07
C ASN A 272 -5.82 16.02 29.28
N ALA A 273 -6.24 16.82 28.30
CA ALA A 273 -7.51 17.54 28.38
C ALA A 273 -8.71 16.59 28.43
N LEU A 274 -8.75 15.58 27.55
CA LEU A 274 -9.81 14.58 27.56
C LEU A 274 -9.84 13.80 28.88
N ASP A 275 -8.69 13.36 29.37
CA ASP A 275 -8.59 12.56 30.61
C ASP A 275 -9.03 13.36 31.84
N ASN A 276 -8.64 14.63 31.93
CA ASN A 276 -9.02 15.52 33.03
C ASN A 276 -10.54 15.76 33.11
N GLU A 277 -11.26 15.59 32.00
CA GLU A 277 -12.72 15.69 31.95
C GLU A 277 -13.43 14.31 31.92
N GLY A 278 -12.68 13.21 32.10
CA GLY A 278 -13.24 11.86 32.17
C GLY A 278 -13.57 11.21 30.83
N PHE A 279 -12.92 11.64 29.73
CA PHE A 279 -13.06 11.08 28.38
C PHE A 279 -11.87 10.20 27.98
N ASP A 280 -11.35 9.41 28.92
CA ASP A 280 -10.20 8.50 28.73
C ASP A 280 -10.49 7.36 27.72
N HIS A 281 -11.77 7.04 27.49
CA HIS A 281 -12.19 6.09 26.46
C HIS A 281 -12.01 6.58 25.03
N VAL A 282 -12.01 7.90 24.81
CA VAL A 282 -11.93 8.50 23.46
C VAL A 282 -10.54 8.30 22.89
N LYS A 283 -10.42 7.59 21.77
CA LYS A 283 -9.12 7.29 21.13
C LYS A 283 -8.53 8.49 20.40
N ILE A 284 -7.21 8.52 20.21
CA ILE A 284 -6.52 9.53 19.39
C ILE A 284 -5.99 8.89 18.11
N MET A 285 -6.53 9.35 16.98
CA MET A 285 -6.02 9.06 15.65
C MET A 285 -5.17 10.23 15.15
N VAL A 286 -4.04 9.93 14.51
CA VAL A 286 -3.19 10.96 13.89
C VAL A 286 -3.01 10.70 12.40
N SER A 287 -3.01 11.79 11.62
CA SER A 287 -2.72 11.77 10.19
C SER A 287 -1.85 12.97 9.80
N GLY A 288 -1.60 13.12 8.49
CA GLY A 288 -0.86 14.26 7.96
C GLY A 288 0.65 14.06 8.02
N GLY A 289 1.22 13.50 6.94
CA GLY A 289 2.68 13.39 6.77
C GLY A 289 3.37 12.33 7.65
N PHE A 290 2.63 11.36 8.22
CA PHE A 290 3.24 10.24 8.93
C PHE A 290 3.97 9.31 7.96
N ASN A 291 5.13 8.82 8.39
CA ASN A 291 5.98 7.84 7.70
C ASN A 291 6.65 6.95 8.76
N GLU A 292 7.48 5.99 8.34
CA GLU A 292 8.16 5.06 9.26
C GLU A 292 8.95 5.78 10.36
N ALA A 293 9.75 6.79 10.01
CA ALA A 293 10.60 7.50 10.95
C ALA A 293 9.78 8.28 12.00
N ARG A 294 8.72 8.95 11.56
CA ARG A 294 7.85 9.73 12.45
C ARG A 294 7.01 8.84 13.37
N ILE A 295 6.53 7.71 12.88
CA ILE A 295 5.84 6.72 13.73
C ILE A 295 6.81 6.16 14.77
N LYS A 296 8.04 5.77 14.37
CA LYS A 296 9.07 5.32 15.32
C LYS A 296 9.40 6.35 16.39
N GLN A 297 9.45 7.63 16.02
CA GLN A 297 9.64 8.71 16.97
C GLN A 297 8.50 8.78 17.98
N PHE A 298 7.24 8.79 17.51
CA PHE A 298 6.06 8.86 18.38
C PHE A 298 5.98 7.66 19.33
N GLU A 299 6.25 6.45 18.82
CA GLU A 299 6.27 5.25 19.68
C GLU A 299 7.43 5.29 20.68
N LYS A 300 8.63 5.74 20.29
CA LYS A 300 9.77 5.87 21.20
C LYS A 300 9.51 6.88 22.34
N GLU A 301 8.82 7.97 22.03
CA GLU A 301 8.45 9.01 23.00
C GLU A 301 7.20 8.65 23.81
N ASN A 302 6.59 7.48 23.58
CA ASN A 302 5.34 7.05 24.22
C ASN A 302 4.19 8.06 24.04
N VAL A 303 4.11 8.68 22.87
CA VAL A 303 3.03 9.61 22.54
C VAL A 303 1.69 8.84 22.55
N PRO A 304 0.63 9.36 23.19
CA PRO A 304 -0.63 8.64 23.40
C PRO A 304 -1.50 8.65 22.13
N VAL A 305 -0.96 8.09 21.05
CA VAL A 305 -1.68 7.78 19.81
C VAL A 305 -2.21 6.35 19.87
N ASP A 306 -3.44 6.15 19.45
CA ASP A 306 -4.07 4.84 19.32
C ASP A 306 -4.06 4.32 17.87
N VAL A 307 -4.16 5.21 16.88
CA VAL A 307 -4.25 4.84 15.45
C VAL A 307 -3.47 5.80 14.55
N TYR A 308 -2.70 5.26 13.60
CA TYR A 308 -2.01 6.05 12.57
C TYR A 308 -2.73 5.94 11.23
N ALA A 309 -3.00 7.06 10.58
CA ALA A 309 -3.47 7.08 9.19
C ALA A 309 -2.37 7.61 8.27
N VAL A 310 -1.90 6.76 7.36
CA VAL A 310 -0.70 7.02 6.54
C VAL A 310 -1.11 7.27 5.09
N GLY A 311 -0.57 8.35 4.52
CA GLY A 311 -0.84 8.81 3.17
C GLY A 311 0.33 8.58 2.23
N SER A 312 0.70 9.62 1.48
CA SER A 312 1.63 9.56 0.33
C SER A 312 2.99 8.90 0.58
N SER A 313 3.45 8.78 1.83
CA SER A 313 4.71 8.08 2.14
C SER A 313 4.71 6.62 1.70
N ILE A 314 3.54 5.98 1.57
CA ILE A 314 3.45 4.59 1.07
C ILE A 314 3.98 4.45 -0.36
N PHE A 315 3.99 5.54 -1.12
CA PHE A 315 4.47 5.55 -2.51
C PHE A 315 5.93 6.00 -2.66
N LYS A 316 6.63 6.39 -1.58
CA LYS A 316 7.92 7.11 -1.62
C LYS A 316 9.19 6.23 -1.62
N THR A 317 9.15 5.05 -2.25
CA THR A 317 10.36 4.25 -2.51
C THR A 317 10.33 3.68 -3.92
N ASN A 318 11.49 3.35 -4.48
CA ASN A 318 11.55 2.58 -5.71
C ASN A 318 11.80 1.11 -5.35
N VAL A 319 11.13 0.22 -6.08
CA VAL A 319 11.41 -1.21 -6.06
C VAL A 319 11.36 -1.64 -7.51
N ASP A 320 12.53 -1.93 -8.07
CA ASP A 320 12.66 -2.28 -9.48
C ASP A 320 13.05 -3.75 -9.61
N PHE A 321 12.24 -4.49 -10.36
CA PHE A 321 12.56 -5.86 -10.73
C PHE A 321 13.32 -5.90 -12.05
N THR A 322 14.07 -6.98 -12.25
CA THR A 322 14.75 -7.27 -13.50
C THR A 322 14.46 -8.72 -13.86
N ALA A 323 14.24 -8.98 -15.15
CA ALA A 323 14.15 -10.30 -15.71
C ALA A 323 15.37 -10.53 -16.61
N ASP A 324 16.09 -11.63 -16.40
CA ASP A 324 17.24 -11.98 -17.25
C ASP A 324 17.18 -13.46 -17.64
N VAL A 325 17.49 -13.75 -18.90
CA VAL A 325 17.68 -15.11 -19.39
C VAL A 325 18.95 -15.68 -18.76
N VAL A 326 18.85 -16.90 -18.26
CA VAL A 326 19.98 -17.63 -17.62
C VAL A 326 20.26 -18.99 -18.22
N MET A 327 19.29 -19.57 -18.93
CA MET A 327 19.43 -20.83 -19.65
C MET A 327 18.76 -20.73 -21.02
N VAL A 328 19.35 -21.36 -22.03
CA VAL A 328 18.79 -21.56 -23.37
C VAL A 328 18.95 -23.03 -23.74
N ASP A 329 17.85 -23.71 -24.07
CA ASP A 329 17.79 -25.14 -24.41
C ASP A 329 18.54 -26.03 -23.41
N GLY A 330 18.35 -25.74 -22.12
CA GLY A 330 18.95 -26.47 -21.00
C GLY A 330 20.44 -26.20 -20.78
N LYS A 331 21.04 -25.25 -21.50
CA LYS A 331 22.45 -24.86 -21.33
C LYS A 331 22.57 -23.46 -20.72
N PRO A 332 23.55 -23.21 -19.82
CA PRO A 332 23.80 -21.88 -19.29
C PRO A 332 24.06 -20.86 -20.40
N CYS A 333 23.26 -19.78 -20.40
CA CYS A 333 23.39 -18.68 -21.35
C CYS A 333 22.79 -17.43 -20.72
N SER A 334 23.63 -16.46 -20.40
CA SER A 334 23.25 -15.24 -19.68
C SER A 334 24.08 -14.04 -20.10
N LYS A 335 23.53 -12.84 -19.88
CA LYS A 335 24.28 -11.60 -19.99
C LYS A 335 25.43 -11.57 -18.98
N VAL A 336 26.56 -10.95 -19.33
CA VAL A 336 27.69 -10.74 -18.40
C VAL A 336 27.21 -10.11 -17.09
N GLY A 337 27.60 -10.70 -15.96
CA GLY A 337 27.15 -10.28 -14.63
C GLY A 337 25.82 -10.91 -14.19
N ARG A 338 25.27 -11.84 -14.97
CA ARG A 338 24.11 -12.68 -14.64
C ARG A 338 24.51 -14.14 -14.67
N ASN A 339 23.99 -14.91 -13.74
CA ASN A 339 24.17 -16.35 -13.66
C ASN A 339 22.87 -16.98 -13.18
N TYR A 340 22.67 -18.26 -13.49
CA TYR A 340 21.60 -19.03 -12.86
C TYR A 340 21.76 -19.02 -11.34
N ASN A 341 20.74 -18.52 -10.62
CA ASN A 341 20.72 -18.45 -9.17
C ASN A 341 19.52 -19.24 -8.61
N PRO A 342 19.68 -20.52 -8.24
CA PRO A 342 18.58 -21.35 -7.78
C PRO A 342 18.01 -20.82 -6.46
N ASN A 343 16.68 -20.80 -6.33
CA ASN A 343 16.02 -20.52 -5.06
C ASN A 343 15.18 -21.74 -4.63
N PRO A 344 15.57 -22.45 -3.56
CA PRO A 344 14.87 -23.66 -3.10
C PRO A 344 13.47 -23.38 -2.54
N ARG A 345 13.10 -22.11 -2.31
CA ARG A 345 11.76 -21.70 -1.87
C ARG A 345 10.74 -21.64 -3.01
N LEU A 346 11.18 -21.68 -4.26
CA LEU A 346 10.27 -21.58 -5.40
C LEU A 346 9.42 -22.84 -5.52
N GLU A 347 8.12 -22.65 -5.63
CA GLU A 347 7.17 -23.73 -5.86
C GLU A 347 6.67 -23.70 -7.30
N ILE A 348 6.45 -24.88 -7.88
CA ILE A 348 5.83 -24.99 -9.20
C ILE A 348 4.40 -24.42 -9.17
N VAL A 349 4.10 -23.55 -10.11
CA VAL A 349 2.75 -23.01 -10.30
C VAL A 349 1.94 -24.05 -11.08
N LYS A 350 0.93 -24.63 -10.43
CA LYS A 350 0.00 -25.58 -11.04
C LYS A 350 -1.04 -24.91 -11.92
#